data_AF-A0A7X1WEW4-F1
#
_entry.id   AF-A0A7X1WEW4-F1
#
_cell.length_a   1.000
_cell.length_b   1.000
_cell.length_c   1.000
_cell.angle_alpha   90.00
_cell.angle_beta   90.00
_cell.angle_gamma   90.00
#
_symmetry.space_group_name_H-M   'P 1'
#
loop_
_entity.id
_entity.type
_entity.pdbx_description
1 polymer ?
#
loop_
_entity_poly.entity_id
_entity_poly.type
_entity_poly.pdbx_seq_one_letter_code
_entity_poly.pdbx_strand_id
1 'polypeptide(L)'
;MPFIRIDPIIAVIGMLELAMKKADQGVMDRLAIEVASGAARELLELIGDILDIARIESGHLSLSPKRANVQALVMSVVRMFDGLARQKHLSLVYEPAISAADIDVLIDPMRFKQIVSNVLSNAIKFTEQGEVRLTLTLQPHPDGSQVAIGIRVDDTGAGIGEEDLRRLFSPFVQASNNHQSARSGSGLGLVICRTLCEMMGGTIQMSSEPGKGTHVDISLNVPRLEPDAGLADDEVEGVASPGSMSILVVDDYPANRVLLAQQLSYLGHRVIDAENGAQGLAAWRAGRFDVVITDCNMPVMNGYDLARAIRSDEAVRAIDPCLVLGLTANAQPEEIERCRQAGMDQCLFKPISLQDLSLGLAAGTPGLESVSYAEPLAEGSDEIDLAYLQQLAQCDDALVHQLLTDMAVSTDEDLAQLMQLFVSDDFEGLAALAHKIKGGVALVQAKGLMRCCEQLEAACALGDPPLILPCVDALHAEMERFAQALEEHMQHQGTQ
;
A
#
# COMPACT_ATOMS: atom_id res chain seq x y z
N MET A 1 2.04 30.42 -18.75
CA MET A 1 1.48 29.05 -18.81
C MET A 1 2.62 28.11 -19.16
N PRO A 2 3.14 27.33 -18.20
CA PRO A 2 4.16 26.35 -18.51
C PRO A 2 3.50 25.21 -19.28
N PHE A 3 4.14 24.80 -20.37
CA PHE A 3 3.68 23.72 -21.24
C PHE A 3 3.65 22.41 -20.44
N ILE A 4 2.47 21.85 -20.22
CA ILE A 4 2.31 20.44 -19.88
C ILE A 4 2.92 19.67 -21.06
N ARG A 5 4.01 18.95 -20.85
CA ARG A 5 4.64 18.16 -21.91
C ARG A 5 3.72 16.99 -22.23
N ILE A 6 3.09 17.03 -23.41
CA ILE A 6 2.17 15.99 -23.92
C ILE A 6 2.97 14.77 -24.44
N ASP A 7 4.30 14.86 -24.46
CA ASP A 7 5.21 13.84 -25.00
C ASP A 7 5.04 12.43 -24.41
N PRO A 8 4.79 12.24 -23.08
CA PRO A 8 4.55 10.91 -22.52
C PRO A 8 3.22 10.31 -23.00
N ILE A 9 2.16 11.13 -23.11
CA ILE A 9 0.85 10.71 -23.62
C ILE A 9 0.97 10.30 -25.10
N ILE A 10 1.73 11.07 -25.90
CA ILE A 10 1.98 10.76 -27.31
C ILE A 10 2.80 9.47 -27.44
N ALA A 11 3.76 9.23 -26.54
CA ALA A 11 4.55 8.00 -26.53
C ALA A 11 3.72 6.76 -26.15
N VAL A 12 2.83 6.87 -25.15
CA VAL A 12 1.87 5.82 -24.78
C VAL A 12 0.97 5.49 -25.97
N ILE A 13 0.33 6.51 -26.56
CA ILE A 13 -0.58 6.32 -27.70
C ILE A 13 0.15 5.72 -28.90
N GLY A 14 1.33 6.23 -29.25
CA GLY A 14 2.09 5.75 -30.40
C GLY A 14 2.63 4.32 -30.23
N MET A 15 3.06 3.94 -29.03
CA MET A 15 3.51 2.57 -28.76
C MET A 15 2.34 1.58 -28.71
N LEU A 16 1.18 1.99 -28.17
CA LEU A 16 -0.03 1.17 -28.21
C LEU A 16 -0.56 1.01 -29.64
N GLU A 17 -0.57 2.07 -30.46
CA GLU A 17 -0.92 1.97 -31.88
C GLU A 17 0.00 1.01 -32.65
N LEU A 18 1.31 1.04 -32.36
CA LEU A 18 2.28 0.14 -32.97
C LEU A 18 2.08 -1.31 -32.52
N ALA A 19 1.80 -1.52 -31.22
CA ALA A 19 1.50 -2.83 -30.66
C ALA A 19 0.22 -3.43 -31.27
N MET A 20 -0.86 -2.64 -31.36
CA MET A 20 -2.11 -3.06 -31.99
C MET A 20 -1.91 -3.41 -33.47
N LYS A 21 -1.18 -2.59 -34.24
CA LYS A 21 -0.95 -2.83 -35.66
C LYS A 21 -0.12 -4.09 -35.95
N LYS A 22 0.78 -4.46 -35.03
CA LYS A 22 1.55 -5.71 -35.10
C LYS A 22 0.72 -6.90 -34.62
N ALA A 23 -0.15 -6.71 -33.62
CA ALA A 23 -1.10 -7.70 -33.17
C ALA A 23 -2.09 -8.10 -34.28
N ASP A 24 -2.57 -7.13 -35.08
CA ASP A 24 -3.38 -7.38 -36.29
C ASP A 24 -2.68 -8.28 -37.33
N GLN A 25 -1.36 -8.37 -37.27
CA GLN A 25 -0.51 -9.22 -38.12
C GLN A 25 -0.12 -10.54 -37.43
N GLY A 26 -0.68 -10.83 -36.25
CA GLY A 26 -0.36 -12.00 -35.42
C GLY A 26 0.99 -11.90 -34.69
N VAL A 27 1.57 -10.69 -34.58
CA VAL A 27 2.88 -10.47 -33.93
C VAL A 27 2.67 -9.65 -32.66
N MET A 28 2.93 -10.25 -31.50
CA MET A 28 2.96 -9.51 -30.24
C MET A 28 4.24 -8.69 -30.10
N ASP A 29 4.11 -7.38 -29.93
CA ASP A 29 5.22 -6.46 -29.67
C ASP A 29 5.27 -6.11 -28.17
N ARG A 30 5.81 -7.05 -27.40
CA ARG A 30 5.96 -6.93 -25.96
C ARG A 30 6.80 -5.72 -25.54
N LEU A 31 7.81 -5.36 -26.34
CA LEU A 31 8.64 -4.18 -26.10
C LEU A 31 7.83 -2.88 -26.19
N ALA A 32 6.93 -2.77 -27.17
CA ALA A 32 6.05 -1.61 -27.29
C ALA A 32 5.09 -1.48 -26.10
N ILE A 33 4.55 -2.58 -25.60
CA ILE A 33 3.67 -2.62 -24.42
C ILE A 33 4.43 -2.22 -23.15
N GLU A 34 5.63 -2.76 -22.94
CA GLU A 34 6.48 -2.42 -21.79
C GLU A 34 6.87 -0.92 -21.81
N VAL A 35 7.20 -0.36 -22.98
CA VAL A 35 7.49 1.07 -23.11
C VAL A 35 6.25 1.93 -22.88
N ALA A 36 5.07 1.51 -23.34
CA ALA A 36 3.81 2.22 -23.07
C ALA A 36 3.45 2.21 -21.57
N SER A 37 3.59 1.06 -20.90
CA SER A 37 3.36 0.93 -19.45
C SER A 37 4.33 1.80 -18.64
N GLY A 38 5.61 1.80 -19.01
CA GLY A 38 6.62 2.68 -18.42
C GLY A 38 6.25 4.16 -18.55
N ALA A 39 5.87 4.60 -19.76
CA ALA A 39 5.47 5.99 -20.00
C ALA A 39 4.17 6.39 -19.27
N ALA A 40 3.23 5.46 -19.05
CA ALA A 40 2.03 5.70 -18.27
C ALA A 40 2.33 5.85 -16.76
N ARG A 41 3.24 5.03 -16.21
CA ARG A 41 3.70 5.15 -14.81
C ARG A 41 4.43 6.47 -14.56
N GLU A 42 5.29 6.89 -15.47
CA GLU A 42 5.96 8.20 -15.40
C GLU A 42 4.96 9.37 -15.42
N LEU A 43 3.86 9.25 -16.17
CA LEU A 43 2.79 10.25 -16.19
C LEU A 43 2.04 10.33 -14.85
N LEU A 44 1.78 9.20 -14.20
CA LEU A 44 1.13 9.16 -12.89
C LEU A 44 2.00 9.81 -11.81
N GLU A 45 3.30 9.52 -11.79
CA GLU A 45 4.27 10.17 -10.90
C GLU A 45 4.27 11.70 -11.11
N LEU A 46 4.28 12.15 -12.37
CA LEU A 46 4.20 13.56 -12.72
C LEU A 46 2.90 14.22 -12.26
N ILE A 47 1.76 13.55 -12.38
CA ILE A 47 0.47 14.05 -11.89
C ILE A 47 0.50 14.19 -10.37
N GLY A 48 1.02 13.18 -9.66
CA GLY A 48 1.20 13.23 -8.21
C GLY A 48 2.04 14.43 -7.78
N ASP A 49 3.18 14.64 -8.43
CA ASP A 49 4.07 15.78 -8.17
C ASP A 49 3.41 17.14 -8.45
N ILE A 50 2.64 17.26 -9.54
CA ILE A 50 1.91 18.48 -9.88
C ILE A 50 0.83 18.77 -8.83
N LEU A 51 0.13 17.74 -8.35
CA LEU A 51 -0.87 17.89 -7.28
C LEU A 51 -0.22 18.32 -5.97
N ASP A 52 0.94 17.76 -5.62
CA ASP A 52 1.70 18.19 -4.44
C ASP A 52 2.13 19.66 -4.57
N ILE A 53 2.62 20.09 -5.74
CA ILE A 53 2.95 21.51 -5.99
C ILE A 53 1.72 22.41 -5.93
N ALA A 54 0.59 22.00 -6.51
CA ALA A 54 -0.65 22.78 -6.45
C ALA A 54 -1.16 22.93 -5.01
N ARG A 55 -1.01 21.90 -4.17
CA ARG A 55 -1.34 21.95 -2.73
C ARG A 55 -0.38 22.85 -1.94
N ILE A 56 0.89 22.84 -2.31
CA ILE A 56 1.92 23.73 -1.75
C ILE A 56 1.62 25.20 -2.09
N GLU A 57 1.42 25.52 -3.38
CA GLU A 57 1.20 26.90 -3.84
C GLU A 57 -0.13 27.49 -3.35
N SER A 58 -1.14 26.63 -3.15
CA SER A 58 -2.43 27.05 -2.57
C SER A 58 -2.43 27.17 -1.05
N GLY A 59 -1.32 26.82 -0.38
CA GLY A 59 -1.22 26.85 1.08
C GLY A 59 -2.09 25.81 1.80
N HIS A 60 -2.65 24.84 1.08
CA HIS A 60 -3.48 23.77 1.62
C HIS A 60 -2.69 22.55 2.09
N LEU A 61 -1.37 22.54 1.91
CA LEU A 61 -0.50 21.50 2.46
C LEU A 61 -0.27 21.74 3.97
N SER A 62 -0.77 20.85 4.82
CA SER A 62 -0.51 20.84 6.26
C SER A 62 0.42 19.69 6.65
N LEU A 63 1.33 19.95 7.60
CA LEU A 63 2.14 18.91 8.24
C LEU A 63 1.33 18.26 9.36
N SER A 64 1.55 16.97 9.59
CA SER A 64 0.99 16.21 10.71
C SER A 64 2.13 15.62 11.57
N PRO A 65 2.78 16.43 12.43
CA PRO A 65 3.86 15.95 13.29
C PRO A 65 3.35 14.94 14.33
N LYS A 66 4.05 13.81 14.46
CA LYS A 66 3.76 12.73 15.42
C LYS A 66 5.06 12.29 16.10
N ARG A 67 4.94 11.58 17.24
CA ARG A 67 6.10 10.92 17.88
C ARG A 67 6.66 9.89 16.91
N ALA A 68 7.93 10.00 16.56
CA ALA A 68 8.59 9.02 15.70
C ALA A 68 10.09 8.91 16.01
N ASN A 69 10.62 7.71 15.82
CA ASN A 69 12.05 7.43 15.89
C ASN A 69 12.68 7.64 14.50
N VAL A 70 13.56 8.64 14.38
CA VAL A 70 14.16 9.04 13.10
C VAL A 70 14.96 7.91 12.47
N GLN A 71 15.69 7.15 13.29
CA GLN A 71 16.52 6.04 12.83
C GLN A 71 15.65 4.92 12.24
N ALA A 72 14.52 4.58 12.87
CA ALA A 72 13.56 3.62 12.35
C ALA A 72 12.94 4.10 11.02
N LEU A 73 12.60 5.39 10.89
CA LEU A 73 12.07 5.95 9.64
C LEU A 73 13.07 5.83 8.50
N VAL A 74 14.33 6.25 8.71
CA VAL A 74 15.38 6.16 7.69
C VAL A 74 15.66 4.71 7.33
N MET A 75 15.76 3.81 8.32
CA MET A 75 15.99 2.38 8.09
C MET A 75 14.87 1.76 7.24
N SER A 76 13.61 2.14 7.45
CA SER A 76 12.50 1.67 6.62
C SER A 76 12.67 2.08 5.14
N VAL A 77 13.18 3.30 4.89
CA VAL A 77 13.45 3.78 3.53
C VAL A 77 14.61 3.02 2.89
N VAL A 78 15.73 2.89 3.60
CA VAL A 78 16.91 2.16 3.10
C VAL A 78 16.55 0.73 2.70
N ARG A 79 15.72 0.02 3.49
CA ARG A 79 15.29 -1.35 3.18
C ARG A 79 14.53 -1.45 1.86
N MET A 80 13.66 -0.48 1.55
CA MET A 80 12.93 -0.45 0.27
C MET A 80 13.88 -0.32 -0.93
N PHE A 81 14.95 0.46 -0.78
CA PHE A 81 15.90 0.74 -1.86
C PHE A 81 17.07 -0.24 -1.95
N ASP A 82 17.32 -1.07 -0.94
CA ASP A 82 18.36 -2.13 -0.97
C ASP A 82 18.10 -3.13 -2.12
N GLY A 83 16.85 -3.55 -2.31
CA GLY A 83 16.46 -4.41 -3.43
C GLY A 83 16.74 -3.78 -4.79
N LEU A 84 16.35 -2.52 -4.97
CA LEU A 84 16.55 -1.77 -6.21
C LEU A 84 18.04 -1.54 -6.52
N ALA A 85 18.83 -1.18 -5.50
CA ALA A 85 20.27 -1.01 -5.64
C ALA A 85 20.97 -2.31 -6.06
N ARG A 86 20.58 -3.45 -5.47
CA ARG A 86 21.11 -4.78 -5.84
C ARG A 86 20.78 -5.18 -7.27
N GLN A 87 19.57 -4.90 -7.75
CA GLN A 87 19.18 -5.14 -9.14
C GLN A 87 20.05 -4.34 -10.13
N LYS A 88 20.45 -3.12 -9.75
CA LYS A 88 21.41 -2.30 -10.50
C LYS A 88 22.88 -2.60 -10.23
N HIS A 89 23.19 -3.61 -9.41
CA HIS A 89 24.56 -3.94 -8.98
C HIS A 89 25.30 -2.79 -8.27
N LEU A 90 24.57 -1.94 -7.54
CA LEU A 90 25.11 -0.85 -6.74
C LEU A 90 25.29 -1.28 -5.28
N SER A 91 26.33 -0.75 -4.62
CA SER A 91 26.49 -0.86 -3.18
C SER A 91 25.68 0.22 -2.48
N LEU A 92 24.66 -0.15 -1.70
CA LEU A 92 23.93 0.78 -0.83
C LEU A 92 24.45 0.64 0.60
N VAL A 93 25.09 1.69 1.11
CA VAL A 93 25.64 1.71 2.47
C VAL A 93 24.83 2.64 3.35
N TYR A 94 24.37 2.13 4.50
CA TYR A 94 23.69 2.94 5.51
C TYR A 94 24.52 3.03 6.79
N GLU A 95 24.83 4.26 7.20
CA GLU A 95 25.51 4.59 8.44
C GLU A 95 24.52 5.17 9.45
N PRO A 96 24.06 4.38 10.44
CA PRO A 96 23.16 4.87 11.47
C PRO A 96 23.88 5.82 12.45
N ALA A 97 23.11 6.66 13.15
CA ALA A 97 23.64 7.52 14.20
C ALA A 97 24.06 6.68 15.43
N ILE A 98 25.32 6.84 15.86
CA ILE A 98 26.00 5.99 16.87
C ILE A 98 25.38 6.08 18.27
N SER A 99 24.63 7.15 18.61
CA SER A 99 24.12 7.42 19.96
C SER A 99 22.60 7.65 20.02
N ALA A 100 21.84 7.13 19.05
CA ALA A 100 20.50 7.63 18.76
C ALA A 100 19.38 6.58 18.66
N ALA A 101 19.63 5.36 19.12
CA ALA A 101 18.62 4.29 19.08
C ALA A 101 17.30 4.67 19.78
N ASP A 102 17.35 5.59 20.76
CA ASP A 102 16.22 5.93 21.64
C ASP A 102 15.82 7.42 21.59
N ILE A 103 16.09 8.12 20.49
CA ILE A 103 15.69 9.53 20.35
C ILE A 103 14.38 9.61 19.55
N ASP A 104 13.28 9.76 20.29
CA ASP A 104 12.00 10.13 19.72
C ASP A 104 11.93 11.65 19.47
N VAL A 105 11.34 12.00 18.34
CA VAL A 105 11.12 13.40 17.95
C VAL A 105 9.67 13.61 17.51
N LEU A 106 9.24 14.87 17.52
CA LEU A 106 7.97 15.27 16.93
C LEU A 106 8.19 15.68 15.46
N ILE A 107 7.83 14.79 14.52
CA ILE A 107 8.07 14.98 13.08
C ILE A 107 6.95 14.35 12.25
N ASP A 108 6.67 14.85 11.04
CA ASP A 108 5.74 14.21 10.10
C ASP A 108 6.42 13.01 9.42
N PRO A 109 6.06 11.75 9.73
CA PRO A 109 6.79 10.58 9.23
C PRO A 109 6.63 10.38 7.72
N MET A 110 5.46 10.72 7.17
CA MET A 110 5.16 10.51 5.75
C MET A 110 5.96 11.49 4.89
N ARG A 111 5.93 12.78 5.26
CA ARG A 111 6.67 13.82 4.54
C ARG A 111 8.18 13.66 4.71
N PHE A 112 8.63 13.24 5.89
CA PHE A 112 10.04 12.91 6.11
C PHE A 112 10.50 11.76 5.20
N LYS A 113 9.76 10.66 5.14
CA LYS A 113 10.07 9.53 4.24
C LYS A 113 10.06 9.95 2.77
N GLN A 114 9.14 10.82 2.36
CA GLN A 114 9.08 11.36 1.00
C GLN A 114 10.37 12.11 0.64
N ILE A 115 10.89 12.97 1.53
CA ILE A 115 12.15 13.67 1.32
C ILE A 115 13.31 12.68 1.13
N VAL A 116 13.46 11.73 2.05
CA VAL A 116 14.57 10.75 2.01
C VAL A 116 14.48 9.85 0.79
N SER A 117 13.28 9.37 0.45
CA SER A 117 13.05 8.47 -0.69
C SER A 117 13.34 9.16 -2.01
N ASN A 118 12.94 10.42 -2.18
CA ASN A 118 13.21 11.18 -3.41
C ASN A 118 14.71 11.38 -3.64
N VAL A 119 15.47 11.72 -2.59
CA VAL A 119 16.92 11.90 -2.70
C VAL A 119 17.61 10.57 -2.96
N LEU A 120 17.25 9.51 -2.22
CA LEU A 120 17.86 8.19 -2.36
C LEU A 120 17.55 7.53 -3.71
N SER A 121 16.31 7.65 -4.19
CA SER A 121 15.90 7.19 -5.52
C SER A 121 16.70 7.88 -6.61
N ASN A 122 16.88 9.20 -6.53
CA ASN A 122 17.71 9.95 -7.48
C ASN A 122 19.17 9.47 -7.46
N ALA A 123 19.76 9.30 -6.28
CA ALA A 123 21.13 8.78 -6.15
C ALA A 123 21.28 7.41 -6.85
N ILE A 124 20.36 6.46 -6.62
CA ILE A 124 20.37 5.13 -7.26
C ILE A 124 20.09 5.21 -8.76
N LYS A 125 19.21 6.11 -9.18
CA LYS A 125 18.84 6.29 -10.57
C LYS A 125 20.00 6.80 -11.42
N PHE A 126 20.75 7.79 -10.93
CA PHE A 126 21.84 8.45 -11.65
C PHE A 126 23.23 7.86 -11.38
N THR A 127 23.32 6.82 -10.56
CA THR A 127 24.51 5.98 -10.41
C THR A 127 24.36 4.72 -11.26
N GLU A 128 25.29 4.50 -12.19
CA GLU A 128 25.33 3.29 -13.02
C GLU A 128 26.18 2.19 -12.37
N GLN A 129 27.31 2.56 -11.76
CA GLN A 129 28.22 1.67 -11.07
C GLN A 129 28.82 2.39 -9.87
N GLY A 130 29.06 1.66 -8.78
CA GLY A 130 29.70 2.20 -7.58
C GLY A 130 28.81 2.09 -6.35
N GLU A 131 28.82 3.15 -5.55
CA GLU A 131 28.20 3.20 -4.24
C GLU A 131 27.26 4.40 -4.09
N VAL A 132 26.18 4.17 -3.37
CA VAL A 132 25.32 5.18 -2.75
C VAL A 132 25.40 5.01 -1.24
N ARG A 133 25.72 6.08 -0.50
CA ARG A 133 25.88 6.06 0.95
C ARG A 133 24.90 7.04 1.59
N LEU A 134 24.17 6.55 2.59
CA LEU A 134 23.28 7.35 3.43
C LEU A 134 23.84 7.40 4.85
N THR A 135 24.17 8.58 5.34
CA THR A 135 24.63 8.82 6.71
C THR A 135 23.57 9.59 7.50
N LEU A 136 23.18 9.07 8.66
CA LEU A 136 22.29 9.73 9.60
C LEU A 136 23.09 10.27 10.80
N THR A 137 22.90 11.55 11.10
CA THR A 137 23.44 12.21 12.30
C THR A 137 22.30 12.78 13.13
N LEU A 138 22.39 12.56 14.44
CA LEU A 138 21.42 13.06 15.42
C LEU A 138 22.19 13.75 16.53
N GLN A 139 22.02 15.07 16.63
CA GLN A 139 22.70 15.92 17.60
C GLN A 139 21.66 16.60 18.49
N PRO A 140 21.44 16.13 19.72
CA PRO A 140 20.61 16.84 20.69
C PRO A 140 21.16 18.25 20.94
N HIS A 141 20.29 19.24 20.95
CA HIS A 141 20.65 20.61 21.28
C HIS A 141 21.03 20.71 22.78
N PRO A 142 21.95 21.60 23.19
CA PRO A 142 22.42 21.68 24.59
C PRO A 142 21.34 21.90 25.65
N ASP A 143 20.20 22.47 25.26
CA ASP A 143 19.03 22.69 26.14
C ASP A 143 18.10 21.46 26.25
N GLY A 144 18.39 20.39 25.50
CA GLY A 144 17.64 19.13 25.49
C GLY A 144 16.27 19.19 24.81
N SER A 145 15.83 20.36 24.35
CA SER A 145 14.47 20.58 23.83
C SER A 145 14.30 20.17 22.36
N GLN A 146 15.39 20.20 21.61
CA GLN A 146 15.41 19.90 20.18
C GLN A 146 16.53 18.92 19.83
N VAL A 147 16.38 18.27 18.70
CA VAL A 147 17.41 17.44 18.06
C VAL A 147 17.61 17.96 16.64
N ALA A 148 18.88 18.22 16.32
CA ALA A 148 19.31 18.48 14.96
C ALA A 148 19.48 17.13 14.25
N ILE A 149 18.67 16.91 13.22
CA ILE A 149 18.75 15.77 12.31
C ILE A 149 19.55 16.20 11.10
N GLY A 150 20.65 15.51 10.82
CA GLY A 150 21.40 15.63 9.57
C GLY A 150 21.33 14.33 8.79
N ILE A 151 20.80 14.39 7.57
CA ILE A 151 20.81 13.27 6.62
C ILE A 151 21.73 13.66 5.47
N ARG A 152 22.65 12.76 5.15
CA ARG A 152 23.57 12.94 4.04
C ARG A 152 23.42 11.77 3.08
N VAL A 153 23.27 12.07 1.80
CA VAL A 153 23.26 11.09 0.73
C VAL A 153 24.39 11.42 -0.24
N ASP A 154 25.35 10.52 -0.34
CA ASP A 154 26.48 10.56 -1.26
C ASP A 154 26.26 9.53 -2.36
N ASP A 155 26.46 9.91 -3.62
CA ASP A 155 26.53 9.00 -4.74
C ASP A 155 27.82 9.18 -5.53
N THR A 156 28.19 8.13 -6.27
CA THR A 156 29.37 8.08 -7.13
C THR A 156 29.00 8.17 -8.62
N GLY A 157 27.81 8.73 -8.91
CA GLY A 157 27.24 8.79 -10.24
C GLY A 157 27.89 9.82 -11.17
N ALA A 158 27.21 10.14 -12.26
CA ALA A 158 27.73 11.02 -13.31
C ALA A 158 28.03 12.46 -12.84
N GLY A 159 27.46 12.86 -11.70
CA GLY A 159 27.54 14.23 -11.19
C GLY A 159 26.84 15.25 -12.08
N ILE A 160 26.77 16.49 -11.60
CA ILE A 160 25.98 17.58 -12.19
C ILE A 160 26.88 18.79 -12.38
N GLY A 161 26.80 19.42 -13.56
CA GLY A 161 27.54 20.67 -13.83
C GLY A 161 27.02 21.84 -13.01
N GLU A 162 27.90 22.80 -12.67
CA GLU A 162 27.57 23.92 -11.77
C GLU A 162 26.40 24.78 -12.27
N GLU A 163 26.26 24.95 -13.59
CA GLU A 163 25.15 25.70 -14.19
C GLU A 163 23.80 24.97 -14.04
N ASP A 164 23.78 23.65 -14.24
CA ASP A 164 22.58 22.83 -14.05
C ASP A 164 22.20 22.74 -12.57
N LEU A 165 23.19 22.58 -11.68
CA LEU A 165 23.00 22.49 -10.23
C LEU A 165 22.20 23.68 -9.67
N ARG A 166 22.53 24.90 -10.11
CA ARG A 166 21.85 26.14 -9.68
C ARG A 166 20.38 26.20 -10.13
N ARG A 167 20.02 25.47 -11.19
CA ARG A 167 18.68 25.51 -11.80
C ARG A 167 17.80 24.34 -11.38
N LEU A 168 18.37 23.24 -10.88
CA LEU A 168 17.64 22.01 -10.51
C LEU A 168 16.58 22.19 -9.43
N PHE A 169 16.70 23.19 -8.58
CA PHE A 169 15.65 23.53 -7.61
C PHE A 169 14.57 24.46 -8.20
N SER A 170 14.50 24.63 -9.51
CA SER A 170 13.39 25.33 -10.17
C SER A 170 12.40 24.31 -10.73
N PRO A 171 11.08 24.56 -10.66
CA PRO A 171 10.07 23.65 -11.19
C PRO A 171 10.35 23.28 -12.66
N PHE A 172 10.20 21.99 -12.99
CA PHE A 172 10.33 21.43 -14.34
C PHE A 172 11.74 21.54 -14.97
N VAL A 173 12.78 21.77 -14.16
CA VAL A 173 14.16 21.81 -14.65
C VAL A 173 14.85 20.46 -14.44
N GLN A 174 15.57 20.01 -15.45
CA GLN A 174 16.42 18.81 -15.43
C GLN A 174 17.83 19.17 -15.88
N ALA A 175 18.84 18.43 -15.41
CA ALA A 175 20.23 18.62 -15.82
C ALA A 175 20.42 18.22 -17.30
N SER A 176 21.27 18.97 -18.01
CA SER A 176 21.37 18.91 -19.48
C SER A 176 22.30 17.80 -20.00
N ASN A 177 22.84 16.95 -19.11
CA ASN A 177 23.92 16.01 -19.44
C ASN A 177 23.48 14.55 -19.41
N ASN A 178 22.86 14.08 -20.49
CA ASN A 178 23.34 12.94 -21.29
C ASN A 178 22.31 12.64 -22.39
N HIS A 179 22.75 12.61 -23.64
CA HIS A 179 21.91 12.43 -24.85
C HIS A 179 21.15 11.09 -24.94
N GLN A 180 21.16 10.25 -23.91
CA GLN A 180 20.39 9.00 -23.83
C GLN A 180 19.55 8.84 -22.53
N SER A 181 19.86 9.57 -21.45
CA SER A 181 19.17 9.44 -20.14
C SER A 181 18.29 10.66 -19.77
N ALA A 182 18.24 11.67 -20.63
CA ALA A 182 17.48 12.92 -20.43
C ALA A 182 15.94 12.76 -20.50
N ARG A 183 15.40 11.55 -20.30
CA ARG A 183 13.96 11.25 -20.50
C ARG A 183 13.21 10.79 -19.26
N SER A 184 13.89 10.46 -18.17
CA SER A 184 13.24 9.84 -17.01
C SER A 184 13.16 10.82 -15.83
N GLY A 185 11.97 11.36 -15.54
CA GLY A 185 11.63 12.13 -14.32
C GLY A 185 10.82 13.42 -14.58
N SER A 186 10.08 13.90 -13.58
CA SER A 186 9.24 15.12 -13.67
C SER A 186 10.03 16.43 -13.54
N GLY A 187 11.19 16.39 -12.88
CA GLY A 187 11.93 17.60 -12.46
C GLY A 187 11.27 18.35 -11.29
N LEU A 188 10.30 17.73 -10.61
CA LEU A 188 9.55 18.34 -9.51
C LEU A 188 9.95 17.80 -8.13
N GLY A 189 10.46 16.57 -8.06
CA GLY A 189 10.81 15.92 -6.78
C GLY A 189 11.74 16.72 -5.87
N LEU A 190 12.80 17.36 -6.40
CA LEU A 190 13.72 18.18 -5.60
C LEU A 190 13.10 19.48 -5.09
N VAL A 191 12.18 20.07 -5.87
CA VAL A 191 11.42 21.26 -5.47
C VAL A 191 10.50 20.92 -4.30
N ILE A 192 9.77 19.80 -4.41
CA ILE A 192 8.90 19.28 -3.35
C ILE A 192 9.73 18.97 -2.09
N CYS A 193 10.89 18.31 -2.22
CA CYS A 193 11.78 18.05 -1.09
C CYS A 193 12.20 19.33 -0.37
N ARG A 194 12.61 20.36 -1.13
CA ARG A 194 13.00 21.64 -0.53
C ARG A 194 11.84 22.29 0.21
N THR A 195 10.66 22.36 -0.39
CA THR A 195 9.51 22.99 0.25
C THR A 195 9.05 22.22 1.48
N LEU A 196 8.99 20.89 1.44
CA LEU A 196 8.70 20.07 2.62
C LEU A 196 9.74 20.28 3.73
N CYS A 197 11.02 20.33 3.36
CA CYS A 197 12.11 20.57 4.31
C CYS A 197 12.00 21.96 4.97
N GLU A 198 11.68 23.00 4.19
CA GLU A 198 11.46 24.36 4.68
C GLU A 198 10.23 24.43 5.61
N MET A 199 9.12 23.78 5.24
CA MET A 199 7.92 23.70 6.08
C MET A 199 8.18 22.98 7.40
N MET A 200 9.09 22.00 7.40
CA MET A 200 9.55 21.28 8.60
C MET A 200 10.63 22.05 9.39
N GLY A 201 10.94 23.30 9.02
CA GLY A 201 11.88 24.16 9.73
C GLY A 201 13.35 23.83 9.46
N GLY A 202 13.65 23.19 8.34
CA GLY A 202 15.01 22.81 7.96
C GLY A 202 15.43 23.28 6.58
N THR A 203 16.54 22.73 6.10
CA THR A 203 17.17 23.10 4.82
C THR A 203 17.68 21.87 4.08
N ILE A 204 17.67 21.96 2.74
CA ILE A 204 18.31 20.99 1.86
C ILE A 204 19.39 21.71 1.06
N GLN A 205 20.59 21.13 1.02
CA GLN A 205 21.73 21.61 0.26
C GLN A 205 22.25 20.49 -0.64
N MET A 206 22.74 20.87 -1.81
CA MET A 206 23.25 19.92 -2.79
C MET A 206 24.54 20.46 -3.38
N SER A 207 25.55 19.59 -3.47
CA SER A 207 26.81 19.85 -4.16
C SER A 207 27.13 18.67 -5.06
N SER A 208 27.75 18.93 -6.21
CA SER A 208 28.04 17.88 -7.18
C SER A 208 29.22 18.29 -8.04
N GLU A 209 29.99 17.30 -8.48
CA GLU A 209 31.05 17.52 -9.46
C GLU A 209 30.92 16.50 -10.59
N PRO A 210 30.95 16.92 -11.87
CA PRO A 210 30.88 16.01 -13.00
C PRO A 210 31.92 14.89 -12.93
N GLY A 211 31.45 13.65 -13.02
CA GLY A 211 32.27 12.44 -12.96
C GLY A 211 32.72 12.00 -11.56
N LYS A 212 32.36 12.73 -10.50
CA LYS A 212 32.63 12.32 -9.10
C LYS A 212 31.38 11.96 -8.31
N GLY A 213 30.21 12.41 -8.75
CA GLY A 213 28.91 12.13 -8.13
C GLY A 213 28.27 13.33 -7.45
N THR A 214 27.22 13.07 -6.67
CA THR A 214 26.41 14.10 -6.01
C THR A 214 26.35 13.89 -4.50
N HIS A 215 26.30 15.00 -3.78
CA HIS A 215 26.19 15.08 -2.34
C HIS A 215 24.97 15.91 -1.97
N VAL A 216 24.07 15.33 -1.18
CA VAL A 216 22.88 16.02 -0.68
C VAL A 216 22.87 15.99 0.84
N ASP A 217 22.89 17.18 1.45
CA ASP A 217 22.74 17.36 2.89
C ASP A 217 21.33 17.89 3.20
N ILE A 218 20.61 17.22 4.08
CA ILE A 218 19.33 17.66 4.64
C ILE A 218 19.53 17.90 6.13
N SER A 219 19.11 19.06 6.60
CA SER A 219 19.20 19.46 8.00
C SER A 219 17.82 19.84 8.52
N LEU A 220 17.35 19.22 9.59
CA LEU A 220 16.07 19.53 10.24
C LEU A 220 16.31 19.75 11.73
N ASN A 221 15.64 20.74 12.32
CA ASN A 221 15.59 20.92 13.77
C ASN A 221 14.19 20.62 14.25
N VAL A 222 14.04 19.54 15.03
CA VAL A 222 12.74 19.07 15.51
C VAL A 222 12.70 18.96 17.02
N PRO A 223 11.52 19.13 17.64
CA PRO A 223 11.37 18.91 19.08
C PRO A 223 11.75 17.48 19.47
N ARG A 224 12.60 17.35 20.49
CA ARG A 224 12.90 16.07 21.12
C ARG A 224 11.76 15.72 22.06
N LEU A 225 11.36 14.45 22.07
CA LEU A 225 10.43 13.92 23.04
C LEU A 225 11.19 13.15 24.11
N GLU A 226 10.76 13.29 25.36
CA GLU A 226 11.33 12.49 26.45
C GLU A 226 11.01 11.00 26.22
N PRO A 227 11.95 10.11 26.61
CA PRO A 227 11.67 8.68 26.65
C PRO A 227 10.46 8.43 27.54
N ASP A 228 9.49 7.66 27.04
CA ASP A 228 8.30 7.34 27.83
C ASP A 228 8.71 6.44 29.00
N ALA A 229 8.55 6.91 30.24
CA ALA A 229 8.99 6.21 31.46
C ALA A 229 8.13 4.97 31.81
N GLY A 230 7.31 4.50 30.86
CA GLY A 230 6.31 3.45 31.08
C GLY A 230 6.63 2.06 30.50
N LEU A 231 7.76 1.84 29.84
CA LEU A 231 8.07 0.56 29.18
C LEU A 231 9.52 0.10 29.40
N ALA A 232 9.94 -0.05 30.65
CA ALA A 232 11.21 -0.69 31.00
C ALA A 232 10.97 -1.91 31.91
N ASP A 233 10.87 -3.08 31.28
CA ASP A 233 11.58 -4.34 31.59
C ASP A 233 10.73 -5.54 31.15
N ASP A 234 11.23 -6.26 30.14
CA ASP A 234 11.32 -7.72 30.18
C ASP A 234 12.40 -8.14 29.16
N GLU A 235 13.65 -8.14 29.64
CA GLU A 235 14.75 -8.86 29.00
C GLU A 235 14.54 -10.37 29.21
N VAL A 236 14.22 -11.10 28.13
CA VAL A 236 14.62 -12.51 27.98
C VAL A 236 15.16 -12.72 26.58
N GLU A 237 16.38 -13.26 26.53
CA GLU A 237 17.22 -13.55 25.37
C GLU A 237 16.49 -14.23 24.20
N GLY A 238 16.73 -13.71 22.99
CA GLY A 238 16.47 -14.41 21.74
C GLY A 238 16.10 -13.50 20.57
N VAL A 239 17.09 -12.80 20.01
CA VAL A 239 17.10 -12.12 18.69
C VAL A 239 15.70 -11.88 18.09
N ALA A 240 15.02 -10.82 18.52
CA ALA A 240 13.82 -10.31 17.87
C ALA A 240 13.96 -8.80 17.65
N SER A 241 13.73 -8.38 16.41
CA SER A 241 13.57 -6.97 16.04
C SER A 241 12.37 -6.38 16.79
N PRO A 242 12.31 -5.05 17.03
CA PRO A 242 11.19 -4.47 17.76
C PRO A 242 9.87 -4.71 17.00
N GLY A 243 8.94 -5.49 17.58
CA GLY A 243 7.52 -5.51 17.21
C GLY A 243 6.95 -6.69 16.42
N SER A 244 7.47 -7.92 16.53
CA SER A 244 6.80 -9.10 15.90
C SER A 244 5.58 -9.54 16.72
N MET A 245 4.38 -9.05 16.37
CA MET A 245 3.09 -9.49 16.92
C MET A 245 2.66 -10.84 16.35
N SER A 246 1.92 -11.62 17.14
CA SER A 246 1.20 -12.83 16.73
C SER A 246 -0.21 -12.44 16.27
N ILE A 247 -0.49 -12.56 14.98
CA ILE A 247 -1.72 -12.11 14.34
C ILE A 247 -2.50 -13.32 13.81
N LEU A 248 -3.77 -13.42 14.16
CA LEU A 248 -4.71 -14.37 13.59
C LEU A 248 -5.49 -13.70 12.46
N VAL A 249 -5.41 -14.21 11.24
CA VAL A 249 -6.19 -13.75 10.09
C VAL A 249 -7.31 -14.75 9.82
N VAL A 250 -8.55 -14.27 9.76
CA VAL A 250 -9.74 -15.09 9.48
C VAL A 250 -10.47 -14.50 8.27
N ASP A 251 -10.42 -15.19 7.14
CA ASP A 251 -11.04 -14.75 5.89
C ASP A 251 -11.43 -15.99 5.06
N ASP A 252 -12.68 -16.03 4.59
CA ASP A 252 -13.25 -17.16 3.85
C ASP A 252 -12.87 -17.13 2.37
N TYR A 253 -12.31 -16.03 1.86
CA TYR A 253 -11.81 -15.93 0.50
C TYR A 253 -10.29 -16.17 0.44
N PRO A 254 -9.82 -17.26 -0.21
CA PRO A 254 -8.41 -17.65 -0.19
C PRO A 254 -7.44 -16.55 -0.63
N ALA A 255 -7.76 -15.81 -1.70
CA ALA A 255 -6.91 -14.75 -2.21
C ALA A 255 -6.74 -13.60 -1.20
N ASN A 256 -7.82 -13.20 -0.51
CA ASN A 256 -7.76 -12.18 0.54
C ASN A 256 -6.88 -12.65 1.71
N ARG A 257 -7.07 -13.91 2.15
CA ARG A 257 -6.31 -14.52 3.25
C ARG A 257 -4.81 -14.58 2.96
N VAL A 258 -4.43 -15.04 1.76
CA VAL A 258 -3.03 -15.14 1.31
C VAL A 258 -2.40 -13.75 1.22
N LEU A 259 -3.11 -12.78 0.63
CA LEU A 259 -2.60 -11.42 0.51
C LEU A 259 -2.36 -10.78 1.89
N LEU A 260 -3.34 -10.87 2.80
CA LEU A 260 -3.21 -10.33 4.16
C LEU A 260 -2.06 -10.98 4.93
N ALA A 261 -1.93 -12.31 4.85
CA ALA A 261 -0.84 -13.03 5.50
C ALA A 261 0.54 -12.61 4.99
N GLN A 262 0.67 -12.40 3.67
CA GLN A 262 1.91 -11.90 3.09
C GLN A 262 2.20 -10.45 3.50
N GLN A 263 1.21 -9.57 3.46
CA GLN A 263 1.38 -8.17 3.85
C GLN A 263 1.80 -8.04 5.32
N LEU A 264 1.20 -8.81 6.22
CA LEU A 264 1.55 -8.83 7.65
C LEU A 264 2.92 -9.48 7.91
N SER A 265 3.26 -10.53 7.16
CA SER A 265 4.60 -11.14 7.22
C SER A 265 5.68 -10.17 6.73
N TYR A 266 5.39 -9.41 5.69
CA TYR A 266 6.27 -8.34 5.19
C TYR A 266 6.50 -7.24 6.24
N LEU A 267 5.47 -6.90 7.02
CA LEU A 267 5.57 -5.99 8.17
C LEU A 267 6.34 -6.60 9.37
N GLY A 268 6.74 -7.87 9.29
CA GLY A 268 7.56 -8.55 10.30
C GLY A 268 6.77 -9.25 11.41
N HIS A 269 5.47 -9.45 11.22
CA HIS A 269 4.59 -10.13 12.18
C HIS A 269 4.50 -11.63 11.91
N ARG A 270 4.14 -12.41 12.93
CA ARG A 270 3.81 -13.83 12.78
C ARG A 270 2.33 -13.96 12.49
N VAL A 271 1.98 -14.65 11.41
CA VAL A 271 0.59 -14.82 10.99
C VAL A 271 0.18 -16.27 11.10
N ILE A 272 -1.01 -16.50 11.65
CA ILE A 272 -1.74 -17.77 11.55
C ILE A 272 -3.04 -17.46 10.84
N ASP A 273 -3.39 -18.23 9.82
CA ASP A 273 -4.60 -18.03 9.03
C ASP A 273 -5.68 -19.09 9.31
N ALA A 274 -6.94 -18.71 9.14
CA ALA A 274 -8.11 -19.58 9.28
C ALA A 274 -9.19 -19.24 8.24
N GLU A 275 -9.92 -20.26 7.79
CA GLU A 275 -10.87 -20.15 6.67
C GLU A 275 -12.29 -19.75 7.08
N ASN A 276 -12.59 -19.72 8.38
CA ASN A 276 -13.90 -19.31 8.90
C ASN A 276 -13.81 -18.98 10.39
N GLY A 277 -14.83 -18.30 10.91
CA GLY A 277 -14.88 -17.88 12.32
C GLY A 277 -14.78 -19.04 13.32
N ALA A 278 -15.30 -20.23 13.00
CA ALA A 278 -15.25 -21.37 13.92
C ALA A 278 -13.82 -21.93 14.06
N GLN A 279 -13.09 -22.07 12.95
CA GLN A 279 -11.66 -22.41 12.95
C GLN A 279 -10.84 -21.31 13.63
N GLY A 280 -11.14 -20.04 13.34
CA GLY A 280 -10.49 -18.89 13.97
C GLY A 280 -10.65 -18.90 15.49
N LEU A 281 -11.86 -19.13 16.00
CA LEU A 281 -12.12 -19.22 17.44
C LEU A 281 -11.40 -20.41 18.09
N ALA A 282 -11.33 -21.56 17.39
CA ALA A 282 -10.60 -22.73 17.89
C ALA A 282 -9.10 -22.46 17.97
N ALA A 283 -8.52 -21.83 16.95
CA ALA A 283 -7.12 -21.40 16.93
C ALA A 283 -6.84 -20.38 18.05
N TRP A 284 -7.70 -19.36 18.18
CA TRP A 284 -7.59 -18.35 19.23
C TRP A 284 -7.63 -18.95 20.63
N ARG A 285 -8.50 -19.94 20.88
CA ARG A 285 -8.57 -20.65 22.17
C ARG A 285 -7.34 -21.50 22.48
N ALA A 286 -6.65 -21.99 21.45
CA ALA A 286 -5.49 -22.86 21.56
C ALA A 286 -4.17 -22.09 21.69
N GLY A 287 -4.11 -20.85 21.22
CA GLY A 287 -2.93 -20.00 21.20
C GLY A 287 -3.10 -18.69 21.96
N ARG A 288 -2.07 -17.83 21.87
CA ARG A 288 -2.14 -16.42 22.26
C ARG A 288 -1.88 -15.56 21.02
N PHE A 289 -2.76 -14.59 20.81
CA PHE A 289 -2.70 -13.65 19.70
C PHE A 289 -2.79 -12.23 20.24
N ASP A 290 -1.95 -11.36 19.71
CA ASP A 290 -1.95 -9.93 20.04
C ASP A 290 -3.05 -9.21 19.24
N VAL A 291 -3.27 -9.67 18.00
CA VAL A 291 -4.27 -9.11 17.08
C VAL A 291 -5.05 -10.24 16.41
N VAL A 292 -6.37 -10.05 16.29
CA VAL A 292 -7.25 -10.85 15.45
C VAL A 292 -7.80 -9.96 14.35
N ILE A 293 -7.56 -10.31 13.10
CA ILE A 293 -8.10 -9.66 11.92
C ILE A 293 -9.12 -10.61 11.31
N THR A 294 -10.38 -10.21 11.22
CA THR A 294 -11.46 -11.06 10.73
C THR A 294 -12.28 -10.36 9.66
N ASP A 295 -12.67 -11.06 8.60
CA ASP A 295 -13.77 -10.61 7.75
C ASP A 295 -15.06 -10.55 8.56
N CYS A 296 -15.82 -9.47 8.40
CA CYS A 296 -17.10 -9.26 9.04
C CYS A 296 -18.14 -10.29 8.60
N ASN A 297 -18.14 -10.66 7.31
CA ASN A 297 -19.15 -11.54 6.74
C ASN A 297 -18.52 -12.84 6.24
N MET A 298 -18.70 -13.93 6.99
CA MET A 298 -18.18 -15.26 6.66
C MET A 298 -19.25 -16.32 6.92
N PRO A 299 -19.26 -17.42 6.15
CA PRO A 299 -20.14 -18.56 6.40
C PRO A 299 -19.81 -19.28 7.72
N VAL A 300 -20.77 -20.06 8.23
CA VAL A 300 -20.70 -20.84 9.49
C VAL A 300 -20.65 -19.96 10.76
N MET A 301 -19.65 -19.10 10.88
CA MET A 301 -19.50 -18.12 11.95
C MET A 301 -18.93 -16.83 11.35
N ASN A 302 -19.74 -15.78 11.36
CA ASN A 302 -19.34 -14.45 10.88
C ASN A 302 -18.36 -13.76 11.85
N GLY A 303 -17.70 -12.70 11.40
CA GLY A 303 -16.73 -11.95 12.21
C GLY A 303 -17.34 -11.33 13.46
N TYR A 304 -18.61 -10.93 13.42
CA TYR A 304 -19.31 -10.38 14.59
C TYR A 304 -19.52 -11.42 15.69
N ASP A 305 -19.90 -12.64 15.32
CA ASP A 305 -20.06 -13.77 16.23
C ASP A 305 -18.71 -14.24 16.79
N LEU A 306 -17.67 -14.23 15.96
CA LEU A 306 -16.29 -14.48 16.40
C LEU A 306 -15.85 -13.46 17.45
N ALA A 307 -16.01 -12.15 17.17
CA ALA A 307 -15.65 -11.08 18.10
C ALA A 307 -16.40 -11.21 19.43
N ARG A 308 -17.72 -11.45 19.39
CA ARG A 308 -18.53 -11.69 20.59
C ARG A 308 -18.04 -12.89 21.40
N ALA A 309 -17.72 -13.99 20.71
CA ALA A 309 -17.22 -15.20 21.35
C ALA A 309 -15.85 -14.98 22.02
N ILE A 310 -14.94 -14.26 21.35
CA ILE A 310 -13.62 -13.87 21.89
C ILE A 310 -13.82 -13.01 23.15
N ARG A 311 -14.61 -11.93 23.09
CA ARG A 311 -14.87 -11.07 24.25
C ARG A 311 -15.51 -11.80 25.43
N SER A 312 -16.42 -12.73 25.14
CA SER A 312 -17.03 -13.57 26.18
C SER A 312 -16.00 -14.49 26.83
N ASP A 313 -15.13 -15.14 26.06
CA ASP A 313 -14.08 -16.00 26.59
C ASP A 313 -13.02 -15.20 27.36
N GLU A 314 -12.66 -13.98 26.91
CA GLU A 314 -11.78 -13.06 27.62
C GLU A 314 -12.33 -12.69 29.00
N ALA A 315 -13.61 -12.33 29.06
CA ALA A 315 -14.30 -11.99 30.31
C ALA A 315 -14.39 -13.19 31.27
N VAL A 316 -14.64 -14.40 30.75
CA VAL A 316 -14.71 -15.62 31.57
C VAL A 316 -13.34 -16.05 32.08
N ARG A 317 -12.29 -15.89 31.27
CA ARG A 317 -10.91 -16.29 31.59
C ARG A 317 -10.12 -15.20 32.34
N ALA A 318 -10.67 -13.99 32.45
CA ALA A 318 -10.02 -12.82 33.03
C ALA A 318 -8.63 -12.54 32.41
N ILE A 319 -8.55 -12.61 31.08
CA ILE A 319 -7.36 -12.27 30.30
C ILE A 319 -7.53 -10.89 29.68
N ASP A 320 -6.42 -10.19 29.44
CA ASP A 320 -6.46 -8.87 28.81
C ASP A 320 -7.06 -8.96 27.41
N PRO A 321 -7.88 -7.97 27.00
CA PRO A 321 -8.53 -7.99 25.70
C PRO A 321 -7.49 -7.88 24.57
N CYS A 322 -7.52 -8.79 23.60
CA CYS A 322 -6.70 -8.68 22.39
C CYS A 322 -7.32 -7.68 21.40
N LEU A 323 -6.52 -7.14 20.48
CA LEU A 323 -7.02 -6.22 19.46
C LEU A 323 -7.80 -7.00 18.40
N VAL A 324 -9.07 -6.63 18.18
CA VAL A 324 -9.93 -7.26 17.16
C VAL A 324 -10.25 -6.24 16.07
N LEU A 325 -9.72 -6.47 14.87
CA LEU A 325 -9.94 -5.67 13.65
C LEU A 325 -10.94 -6.39 12.74
N GLY A 326 -12.07 -5.75 12.45
CA GLY A 326 -13.03 -6.22 11.46
C GLY A 326 -12.69 -5.71 10.07
N LEU A 327 -12.78 -6.56 9.04
CA LEU A 327 -12.63 -6.18 7.64
C LEU A 327 -13.99 -6.20 6.96
N THR A 328 -14.38 -5.12 6.29
CA THR A 328 -15.66 -5.05 5.57
C THR A 328 -15.49 -4.44 4.19
N ALA A 329 -16.27 -4.93 3.22
CA ALA A 329 -16.38 -4.35 1.88
C ALA A 329 -17.38 -3.17 1.82
N ASN A 330 -18.09 -2.87 2.92
CA ASN A 330 -19.11 -1.82 2.99
C ASN A 330 -18.74 -0.73 4.00
N ALA A 331 -18.61 0.52 3.54
CA ALA A 331 -18.21 1.67 4.37
C ALA A 331 -19.38 2.42 5.04
N GLN A 332 -20.54 1.79 5.15
CA GLN A 332 -21.72 2.44 5.72
C GLN A 332 -21.61 2.62 7.25
N PRO A 333 -22.09 3.74 7.81
CA PRO A 333 -22.02 4.02 9.24
C PRO A 333 -22.68 2.95 10.12
N GLU A 334 -23.73 2.31 9.60
CA GLU A 334 -24.46 1.24 10.28
C GLU A 334 -23.60 -0.01 10.50
N GLU A 335 -22.71 -0.33 9.54
CA GLU A 335 -21.84 -1.50 9.60
C GLU A 335 -20.70 -1.29 10.60
N ILE A 336 -20.17 -0.06 10.68
CA ILE A 336 -19.16 0.34 11.67
C ILE A 336 -19.73 0.24 13.09
N GLU A 337 -20.97 0.71 13.30
CA GLU A 337 -21.61 0.60 14.62
C GLU A 337 -21.92 -0.87 14.99
N ARG A 338 -22.29 -1.70 14.01
CA ARG A 338 -22.42 -3.16 14.19
C ARG A 338 -21.10 -3.81 14.62
N CYS A 339 -19.97 -3.44 14.00
CA CYS A 339 -18.64 -3.89 14.40
C CYS A 339 -18.37 -3.57 15.87
N ARG A 340 -18.60 -2.31 16.26
CA ARG A 340 -18.34 -1.81 17.60
C ARG A 340 -19.21 -2.50 18.65
N GLN A 341 -20.49 -2.73 18.33
CA GLN A 341 -21.42 -3.46 19.20
C GLN A 341 -21.07 -4.93 19.36
N ALA A 342 -20.44 -5.55 18.36
CA ALA A 342 -19.93 -6.92 18.44
C ALA A 342 -18.67 -7.04 19.31
N GLY A 343 -18.06 -5.92 19.70
CA GLY A 343 -16.86 -5.87 20.53
C GLY A 343 -15.55 -5.80 19.74
N MET A 344 -15.61 -5.46 18.45
CA MET A 344 -14.42 -5.14 17.64
C MET A 344 -13.88 -3.77 18.03
N ASP A 345 -12.55 -3.62 18.03
CA ASP A 345 -11.89 -2.36 18.40
C ASP A 345 -11.88 -1.37 17.25
N GLN A 346 -11.70 -1.86 16.01
CA GLN A 346 -11.72 -1.04 14.80
C GLN A 346 -12.26 -1.84 13.60
N CYS A 347 -12.76 -1.13 12.59
CA CYS A 347 -13.12 -1.71 11.30
C CYS A 347 -12.32 -1.05 10.16
N LEU A 348 -11.73 -1.88 9.32
CA LEU A 348 -10.95 -1.52 8.15
C LEU A 348 -11.71 -1.92 6.87
N PHE A 349 -11.48 -1.18 5.80
CA PHE A 349 -12.22 -1.35 4.55
C PHE A 349 -11.40 -2.09 3.50
N LYS A 350 -12.00 -3.12 2.91
CA LYS A 350 -11.43 -3.82 1.76
C LYS A 350 -11.59 -2.96 0.50
N PRO A 351 -10.60 -2.88 -0.39
CA PRO A 351 -9.25 -3.48 -0.32
C PRO A 351 -8.29 -2.74 0.62
N ILE A 352 -7.50 -3.48 1.40
CA ILE A 352 -6.65 -2.94 2.47
C ILE A 352 -5.20 -2.81 2.00
N SER A 353 -4.62 -1.61 2.13
CA SER A 353 -3.21 -1.39 1.83
C SER A 353 -2.31 -1.75 3.02
N LEU A 354 -1.02 -1.99 2.76
CA LEU A 354 0.01 -2.14 3.80
C LEU A 354 0.06 -0.95 4.76
N GLN A 355 -0.24 0.25 4.26
CA GLN A 355 -0.24 1.45 5.08
C GLN A 355 -1.44 1.46 6.03
N ASP A 356 -2.62 1.03 5.57
CA ASP A 356 -3.82 0.89 6.39
C ASP A 356 -3.66 -0.22 7.43
N LEU A 357 -3.04 -1.36 7.07
CA LEU A 357 -2.69 -2.42 8.02
C LEU A 357 -1.73 -1.91 9.08
N SER A 358 -0.65 -1.23 8.67
CA SER A 358 0.33 -0.68 9.61
C SER A 358 -0.29 0.35 10.56
N LEU A 359 -1.24 1.15 10.08
CA LEU A 359 -1.99 2.12 10.89
C LEU A 359 -2.97 1.44 11.85
N GLY A 360 -3.74 0.46 11.39
CA GLY A 360 -4.69 -0.30 12.22
C GLY A 360 -3.99 -1.07 13.34
N LEU A 361 -2.83 -1.66 13.04
CA LEU A 361 -2.00 -2.34 14.03
C LEU A 361 -1.34 -1.37 15.04
N ALA A 362 -1.00 -0.15 14.62
CA ALA A 362 -0.42 0.88 15.49
C ALA A 362 -1.46 1.56 16.40
N ALA A 363 -2.74 1.59 15.98
CA ALA A 363 -3.83 2.23 16.70
C ALA A 363 -4.42 1.37 17.83
N GLY A 364 -3.82 0.22 18.16
CA GLY A 364 -4.13 -0.59 19.35
C GLY A 364 -3.79 0.07 20.70
N THR A 365 -3.48 1.36 20.72
CA THR A 365 -3.39 2.18 21.94
C THR A 365 -4.67 3.04 22.05
N PRO A 366 -5.39 2.98 23.18
CA PRO A 366 -6.70 3.60 23.29
C PRO A 366 -6.61 5.12 23.20
N GLY A 367 -7.13 5.67 22.11
CA GLY A 367 -7.39 7.10 21.95
C GLY A 367 -6.93 7.64 20.61
N LEU A 368 -7.80 7.56 19.60
CA LEU A 368 -7.92 8.54 18.51
C LEU A 368 -9.20 8.21 17.72
N GLU A 369 -10.19 9.09 17.84
CA GLU A 369 -11.48 9.00 17.13
C GLU A 369 -11.32 9.35 15.63
N SER A 370 -12.04 8.58 14.80
CA SER A 370 -12.50 8.87 13.44
C SER A 370 -11.44 9.23 12.38
N VAL A 371 -11.13 8.25 11.52
CA VAL A 371 -10.51 8.51 10.20
C VAL A 371 -11.63 8.60 9.16
N SER A 372 -11.78 9.79 8.59
CA SER A 372 -12.66 10.09 7.45
C SER A 372 -12.11 9.42 6.19
N TYR A 373 -12.80 8.43 5.65
CA TYR A 373 -12.47 7.83 4.36
C TYR A 373 -13.11 8.62 3.21
N ALA A 374 -12.33 8.79 2.14
CA ALA A 374 -12.71 9.54 0.95
C ALA A 374 -13.90 8.90 0.23
N GLU A 375 -14.78 9.74 -0.30
CA GLU A 375 -15.98 9.41 -1.08
C GLU A 375 -15.68 8.70 -2.42
N PRO A 376 -16.70 8.09 -3.07
CA PRO A 376 -16.57 7.05 -4.10
C PRO A 376 -15.86 7.52 -5.37
N LEU A 377 -14.96 6.68 -5.89
CA LEU A 377 -14.24 6.87 -7.14
C LEU A 377 -15.18 6.80 -8.36
N ALA A 378 -14.97 7.73 -9.29
CA ALA A 378 -15.79 8.02 -10.46
C ALA A 378 -15.86 6.90 -11.53
N GLU A 379 -16.89 7.00 -12.36
CA GLU A 379 -17.25 6.12 -13.48
C GLU A 379 -16.12 5.96 -14.53
N GLY A 380 -15.67 4.72 -14.76
CA GLY A 380 -14.70 4.36 -15.79
C GLY A 380 -14.49 2.84 -15.86
N SER A 381 -14.50 2.31 -17.09
CA SER A 381 -14.36 0.93 -17.64
C SER A 381 -14.55 -0.29 -16.72
N ASP A 382 -15.39 -1.23 -17.17
CA ASP A 382 -15.75 -2.51 -16.53
C ASP A 382 -14.65 -3.61 -16.61
N GLU A 383 -13.41 -3.27 -17.02
CA GLU A 383 -12.30 -4.22 -17.18
C GLU A 383 -11.51 -4.46 -15.87
N ILE A 384 -10.95 -5.65 -15.73
CA ILE A 384 -10.11 -6.09 -14.59
C ILE A 384 -8.88 -5.18 -14.48
N ASP A 385 -8.71 -4.47 -13.36
CA ASP A 385 -7.54 -3.65 -13.08
C ASP A 385 -6.51 -4.43 -12.26
N LEU A 386 -5.58 -5.07 -12.97
CA LEU A 386 -4.45 -5.78 -12.37
C LEU A 386 -3.39 -4.84 -11.78
N ALA A 387 -3.37 -3.56 -12.15
CA ALA A 387 -2.37 -2.63 -11.62
C ALA A 387 -2.57 -2.42 -10.11
N TYR A 388 -3.83 -2.41 -9.67
CA TYR A 388 -4.18 -2.33 -8.26
C TYR A 388 -3.77 -3.60 -7.49
N LEU A 389 -4.02 -4.79 -8.05
CA LEU A 389 -3.57 -6.06 -7.47
C LEU A 389 -2.04 -6.14 -7.36
N GLN A 390 -1.32 -5.72 -8.41
CA GLN A 390 0.15 -5.66 -8.42
C GLN A 390 0.69 -4.73 -7.33
N GLN A 391 0.04 -3.59 -7.10
CA GLN A 391 0.42 -2.66 -6.04
C GLN A 391 0.21 -3.27 -4.65
N LEU A 392 -0.91 -3.96 -4.43
CA LEU A 392 -1.20 -4.66 -3.16
C LEU A 392 -0.25 -5.81 -2.89
N ALA A 393 0.14 -6.54 -3.94
CA ALA A 393 1.11 -7.63 -3.92
C ALA A 393 2.58 -7.16 -3.93
N GLN A 394 2.83 -5.85 -3.81
CA GLN A 394 4.18 -5.25 -3.84
C GLN A 394 5.02 -5.64 -5.07
N CYS A 395 4.39 -5.82 -6.22
CA CYS A 395 5.04 -6.27 -7.46
C CYS A 395 5.70 -7.66 -7.37
N ASP A 396 5.23 -8.55 -6.49
CA ASP A 396 5.61 -9.96 -6.49
C ASP A 396 4.75 -10.73 -7.51
N ASP A 397 5.33 -11.00 -8.69
CA ASP A 397 4.65 -11.70 -9.78
C ASP A 397 4.21 -13.13 -9.40
N ALA A 398 4.92 -13.81 -8.49
CA ALA A 398 4.55 -15.14 -8.04
C ALA A 398 3.31 -15.08 -7.13
N LEU A 399 3.25 -14.08 -6.25
CA LEU A 399 2.06 -13.82 -5.44
C LEU A 399 0.87 -13.43 -6.33
N VAL A 400 1.07 -12.53 -7.30
CA VAL A 400 -0.01 -12.11 -8.23
C VAL A 400 -0.58 -13.33 -8.97
N HIS A 401 0.28 -14.20 -9.50
CA HIS A 401 -0.17 -15.42 -10.16
C HIS A 401 -0.92 -16.36 -9.21
N GLN A 402 -0.45 -16.52 -7.96
CA GLN A 402 -1.15 -17.32 -6.95
C GLN A 402 -2.54 -16.74 -6.65
N LEU A 403 -2.65 -15.42 -6.45
CA LEU A 403 -3.92 -14.74 -6.19
C LEU A 403 -4.90 -14.90 -7.36
N LEU A 404 -4.44 -14.75 -8.60
CA LEU A 404 -5.29 -14.96 -9.78
C LEU A 404 -5.77 -16.41 -9.91
N THR A 405 -4.90 -17.38 -9.59
CA THR A 405 -5.25 -18.80 -9.59
C THR A 405 -6.32 -19.09 -8.53
N ASP A 406 -6.12 -18.61 -7.30
CA ASP A 406 -7.05 -18.79 -6.19
C ASP A 406 -8.40 -18.13 -6.47
N MET A 407 -8.39 -16.97 -7.13
CA MET A 407 -9.59 -16.26 -7.58
C MET A 407 -10.36 -17.02 -8.68
N ALA A 408 -9.66 -17.60 -9.65
CA ALA A 408 -10.28 -18.38 -10.72
C ALA A 408 -11.00 -19.63 -10.14
N VAL A 409 -10.32 -20.38 -9.27
CA VAL A 409 -10.90 -21.55 -8.61
C VAL A 409 -12.12 -21.16 -7.76
N SER A 410 -12.00 -20.09 -6.97
CA SER A 410 -13.10 -19.62 -6.13
C SER A 410 -14.29 -19.13 -6.96
N THR A 411 -14.06 -18.49 -8.11
CA THR A 411 -15.11 -18.02 -9.02
C THR A 411 -15.93 -19.18 -9.59
N ASP A 412 -15.28 -20.28 -9.98
CA ASP A 412 -15.96 -21.48 -10.48
C ASP A 412 -16.84 -22.13 -9.40
N GLU A 413 -16.33 -22.22 -8.17
CA GLU A 413 -17.07 -22.74 -7.02
C GLU A 413 -18.28 -21.85 -6.67
N ASP A 414 -18.07 -20.53 -6.65
CA ASP A 414 -19.12 -19.54 -6.37
C ASP A 414 -20.20 -19.57 -7.45
N LEU A 415 -19.85 -19.77 -8.73
CA LEU A 415 -20.80 -19.86 -9.85
C LEU A 415 -21.68 -21.12 -9.73
N ALA A 416 -21.09 -22.25 -9.35
CA ALA A 416 -21.85 -23.47 -9.05
C ALA A 416 -22.79 -23.27 -7.85
N GLN A 417 -22.34 -22.55 -6.82
CA GLN A 417 -23.12 -22.27 -5.62
C GLN A 417 -24.27 -21.29 -5.89
N LEU A 418 -24.06 -20.29 -6.75
CA LEU A 418 -25.09 -19.33 -7.19
C LEU A 418 -26.29 -20.05 -7.80
N MET A 419 -26.03 -21.00 -8.70
CA MET A 419 -27.07 -21.79 -9.36
C MET A 419 -27.82 -22.70 -8.39
N GLN A 420 -27.13 -23.30 -7.41
CA GLN A 420 -27.77 -24.13 -6.39
C GLN A 420 -28.70 -23.32 -5.49
N LEU A 421 -28.21 -22.18 -4.97
CA LEU A 421 -28.97 -21.31 -4.07
C LEU A 421 -30.19 -20.71 -4.75
N PHE A 422 -30.06 -20.36 -6.04
CA PHE A 422 -31.18 -19.89 -6.85
C PHE A 422 -32.26 -20.97 -7.03
N VAL A 423 -31.89 -22.23 -7.31
CA VAL A 423 -32.85 -23.34 -7.45
C VAL A 423 -33.56 -23.67 -6.13
N SER A 424 -32.91 -23.44 -4.99
CA SER A 424 -33.49 -23.67 -3.66
C SER A 424 -34.28 -22.48 -3.09
N ASP A 425 -34.45 -21.39 -3.84
CA ASP A 425 -35.07 -20.13 -3.38
C ASP A 425 -34.44 -19.59 -2.05
N ASP A 426 -33.14 -19.81 -1.85
CA ASP A 426 -32.43 -19.38 -0.64
C ASP A 426 -31.87 -17.96 -0.84
N PHE A 427 -32.75 -16.96 -0.66
CA PHE A 427 -32.40 -15.55 -0.85
C PHE A 427 -31.38 -15.02 0.15
N GLU A 428 -31.34 -15.58 1.36
CA GLU A 428 -30.36 -15.20 2.38
C GLU A 428 -28.98 -15.74 2.01
N GLY A 429 -28.91 -16.99 1.54
CA GLY A 429 -27.69 -17.57 0.96
C GLY A 429 -27.20 -16.83 -0.28
N LEU A 430 -28.11 -16.40 -1.19
CA LEU A 430 -27.76 -15.61 -2.37
C LEU A 430 -27.14 -14.26 -2.01
N ALA A 431 -27.71 -13.56 -1.02
CA ALA A 431 -27.16 -12.30 -0.55
C ALA A 431 -25.77 -12.49 0.10
N ALA A 432 -25.60 -13.55 0.90
CA ALA A 432 -24.30 -13.88 1.50
C ALA A 432 -23.23 -14.20 0.44
N LEU A 433 -23.60 -14.96 -0.60
CA LEU A 433 -22.71 -15.29 -1.71
C LEU A 433 -22.33 -14.04 -2.52
N ALA A 434 -23.29 -13.16 -2.83
CA ALA A 434 -23.02 -11.89 -3.52
C ALA A 434 -22.02 -11.03 -2.73
N HIS A 435 -22.16 -10.97 -1.41
CA HIS A 435 -21.25 -10.24 -0.53
C HIS A 435 -19.84 -10.82 -0.52
N LYS A 436 -19.75 -12.16 -0.44
CA LYS A 436 -18.47 -12.90 -0.52
C LYS A 436 -17.75 -12.61 -1.84
N ILE A 437 -18.45 -12.74 -2.97
CA ILE A 437 -17.89 -12.45 -4.31
C ILE A 437 -17.42 -11.00 -4.38
N LYS A 438 -18.25 -10.04 -3.93
CA LYS A 438 -17.91 -8.61 -3.88
C LYS A 438 -16.58 -8.36 -3.16
N GLY A 439 -16.36 -9.00 -2.01
CA GLY A 439 -15.12 -8.89 -1.23
C GLY A 439 -13.88 -9.44 -1.95
N GLY A 440 -14.02 -10.53 -2.71
CA GLY A 440 -12.93 -11.09 -3.50
C GLY A 440 -12.59 -10.27 -4.75
N VAL A 441 -13.60 -9.82 -5.48
CA VAL A 441 -13.40 -9.11 -6.76
C VAL A 441 -12.96 -7.65 -6.60
N ALA A 442 -13.08 -7.10 -5.38
CA ALA A 442 -12.53 -5.79 -5.01
C ALA A 442 -11.00 -5.73 -5.15
N LEU A 443 -10.30 -6.85 -5.02
CA LEU A 443 -8.84 -6.95 -5.21
C LEU A 443 -8.38 -6.56 -6.61
N VAL A 444 -9.21 -6.85 -7.62
CA VAL A 444 -8.94 -6.58 -9.03
C VAL A 444 -9.84 -5.48 -9.60
N GLN A 445 -10.55 -4.77 -8.71
CA GLN A 445 -11.44 -3.65 -9.03
C GLN A 445 -12.41 -3.95 -10.19
N ALA A 446 -12.96 -5.18 -10.25
CA ALA A 446 -13.90 -5.56 -11.30
C ALA A 446 -15.27 -4.88 -11.09
N LYS A 447 -15.40 -3.64 -11.57
CA LYS A 447 -16.55 -2.76 -11.29
C LYS A 447 -17.89 -3.33 -11.76
N GLY A 448 -17.92 -3.97 -12.93
CA GLY A 448 -19.12 -4.61 -13.46
C GLY A 448 -19.65 -5.70 -12.53
N LEU A 449 -18.73 -6.52 -12.01
CA LEU A 449 -19.07 -7.63 -11.12
C LEU A 449 -19.47 -7.13 -9.72
N MET A 450 -18.79 -6.12 -9.19
CA MET A 450 -19.18 -5.46 -7.93
C MET A 450 -20.59 -4.86 -8.00
N ARG A 451 -20.93 -4.19 -9.11
CA ARG A 451 -22.27 -3.63 -9.30
C ARG A 451 -23.36 -4.71 -9.36
N CYS A 452 -23.09 -5.83 -10.02
CA CYS A 452 -24.04 -6.95 -10.06
C CYS A 452 -24.25 -7.58 -8.67
N CYS A 453 -23.18 -7.67 -7.87
CA CYS A 453 -23.28 -8.13 -6.48
C CYS A 453 -24.14 -7.18 -5.64
N GLU A 454 -23.94 -5.87 -5.74
CA GLU A 454 -24.75 -4.87 -5.02
C GLU A 454 -26.23 -4.89 -5.42
N GLN A 455 -26.51 -5.09 -6.70
CA GLN A 455 -27.89 -5.21 -7.20
C GLN A 455 -28.56 -6.48 -6.68
N LEU A 456 -27.84 -7.60 -6.63
CA LEU A 456 -28.37 -8.85 -6.08
C LEU A 456 -28.60 -8.74 -4.56
N GLU A 457 -27.68 -8.15 -3.81
CA GLU A 457 -27.84 -7.87 -2.38
C GLU A 457 -29.09 -7.01 -2.12
N ALA A 458 -29.26 -5.92 -2.87
CA ALA A 458 -30.40 -5.03 -2.75
C ALA A 458 -31.73 -5.73 -3.11
N ALA A 459 -31.72 -6.55 -4.16
CA ALA A 459 -32.90 -7.32 -4.58
C ALA A 459 -33.30 -8.37 -3.53
N CYS A 460 -32.33 -9.07 -2.95
CA CYS A 460 -32.55 -10.03 -1.87
C CYS A 460 -33.05 -9.35 -0.59
N ALA A 461 -32.55 -8.15 -0.26
CA ALA A 461 -33.00 -7.38 0.90
C ALA A 461 -34.46 -6.89 0.76
N LEU A 462 -34.91 -6.62 -0.47
CA LEU A 462 -36.29 -6.25 -0.78
C LEU A 462 -37.24 -7.46 -0.84
N GLY A 463 -36.71 -8.67 -1.04
CA GLY A 463 -37.48 -9.92 -1.03
C GLY A 463 -38.47 -10.04 -2.19
N ASP A 464 -38.18 -9.46 -3.35
CA ASP A 464 -39.08 -9.43 -4.52
C ASP A 464 -38.57 -10.38 -5.65
N PRO A 465 -39.13 -11.60 -5.78
CA PRO A 465 -38.68 -12.61 -6.74
C PRO A 465 -38.52 -12.15 -8.20
N PRO A 466 -39.42 -11.32 -8.80
CA PRO A 466 -39.24 -10.83 -10.16
C PRO A 466 -38.04 -9.89 -10.36
N LEU A 467 -37.47 -9.32 -9.30
CA LEU A 467 -36.24 -8.52 -9.37
C LEU A 467 -34.97 -9.37 -9.20
N ILE A 468 -35.08 -10.55 -8.59
CA ILE A 468 -33.93 -11.42 -8.28
C ILE A 468 -33.46 -12.19 -9.51
N LEU A 469 -34.37 -12.75 -10.32
CA LEU A 469 -34.02 -13.52 -11.53
C LEU A 469 -33.13 -12.72 -12.52
N PRO A 470 -33.47 -11.46 -12.90
CA PRO A 470 -32.60 -10.66 -13.75
C PRO A 470 -31.23 -10.35 -13.14
N CYS A 471 -31.16 -10.18 -11.81
CA CYS A 471 -29.91 -9.91 -11.11
C CYS A 471 -29.01 -11.16 -11.05
N VAL A 472 -29.58 -12.35 -10.87
CA VAL A 472 -28.84 -13.61 -10.91
C VAL A 472 -28.31 -13.90 -12.33
N ASP A 473 -29.13 -13.69 -13.37
CA ASP A 473 -28.70 -13.84 -14.76
C ASP A 473 -27.57 -12.86 -15.12
N ALA A 474 -27.67 -11.60 -14.67
CA ALA A 474 -26.64 -10.60 -14.87
C ALA A 474 -25.34 -10.95 -14.14
N LEU A 475 -25.43 -11.38 -12.87
CA LEU A 475 -24.27 -11.79 -12.09
C LEU A 475 -23.58 -13.01 -12.72
N HIS A 476 -24.33 -14.02 -13.13
CA HIS A 476 -23.79 -15.21 -13.81
C HIS A 476 -23.04 -14.85 -15.09
N ALA A 477 -23.63 -14.01 -15.95
CA ALA A 477 -23.01 -13.60 -17.21
C ALA A 477 -21.76 -12.72 -17.03
N GLU A 478 -21.68 -11.95 -15.94
CA GLU A 478 -20.46 -11.22 -15.59
C GLU A 478 -19.40 -12.12 -14.95
N MET A 479 -19.80 -13.12 -14.13
CA MET A 479 -18.86 -14.09 -13.56
C MET A 479 -18.19 -14.96 -14.64
N GLU A 480 -18.94 -15.40 -15.66
CA GLU A 480 -18.36 -16.14 -16.79
C GLU A 480 -17.34 -15.28 -17.58
N ARG A 481 -17.67 -14.00 -17.82
CA ARG A 481 -16.76 -13.05 -18.47
C ARG A 481 -15.52 -12.79 -17.63
N PHE A 482 -15.69 -12.69 -16.32
CA PHE A 482 -14.59 -12.51 -15.37
C PHE A 482 -13.67 -13.73 -15.32
N ALA A 483 -14.22 -14.94 -15.26
CA ALA A 483 -13.45 -16.19 -15.29
C ALA A 483 -12.62 -16.31 -16.59
N GLN A 484 -13.24 -16.02 -17.74
CA GLN A 484 -12.53 -16.03 -19.03
C GLN A 484 -11.40 -14.99 -19.06
N ALA A 485 -11.65 -13.78 -18.55
CA ALA A 485 -10.64 -12.74 -18.50
C ALA A 485 -9.48 -13.10 -17.55
N LEU A 486 -9.73 -13.81 -16.44
CA LEU A 486 -8.68 -14.34 -15.56
C LEU A 486 -7.82 -15.39 -16.29
N GLU A 487 -8.44 -16.34 -16.99
CA GLU A 487 -7.72 -17.36 -17.76
C GLU A 487 -6.82 -16.76 -18.85
N GLU A 488 -7.33 -15.76 -19.59
CA GLU A 488 -6.57 -15.06 -20.62
C GLU A 488 -5.31 -14.38 -20.04
N HIS A 489 -5.44 -13.77 -18.86
CA HIS A 489 -4.31 -13.14 -18.15
C HIS A 489 -3.30 -14.17 -17.61
N MET A 490 -3.76 -15.31 -17.11
CA MET A 490 -2.88 -16.39 -16.63
C MET A 490 -2.08 -17.03 -17.78
N GLN A 491 -2.70 -17.23 -18.95
CA GLN A 491 -2.03 -17.77 -20.13
C GLN A 491 -0.95 -16.82 -20.70
N HIS A 492 -1.16 -15.51 -20.58
CA HIS A 492 -0.18 -14.51 -21.00
C HIS A 492 1.06 -14.43 -20.09
N GLN A 493 0.97 -14.87 -18.83
CA GLN A 493 2.11 -14.94 -17.90
C GLN A 493 2.88 -16.27 -17.97
N GLY A 494 2.23 -17.39 -18.29
CA GLY A 494 2.87 -18.72 -18.35
C GLY A 494 3.81 -18.97 -19.55
N THR A 495 3.93 -18.00 -20.47
CA THR A 495 4.72 -18.15 -21.72
C THR A 495 5.98 -17.26 -21.74
N GLN A 496 6.43 -16.77 -20.58
CA GLN A 496 7.60 -15.88 -20.45
C GLN A 496 8.83 -16.58 -19.87
#